data_AF-A0A7V5F0G5-F1
#
_entry.id   AF-A0A7V5F0G5-F1
#
_cell.length_a   1.000
_cell.length_b   1.000
_cell.length_c   1.000
_cell.angle_alpha   90.00
_cell.angle_beta   90.00
_cell.angle_gamma   90.00
#
_symmetry.space_group_name_H-M   'P 1'
#
loop_
_entity.id
_entity.type
_entity.pdbx_description
1 polymer ?
#
loop_
_entity_poly.entity_id
_entity_poly.type
_entity_poly.pdbx_seq_one_letter_code
_entity_poly.pdbx_strand_id
1 'polypeptide(L)' 'MPIYEYKCDICGQVFEKLIFSSGDEKKTLCPKCGDKKVRRLMSATGILGTSCAKAPRGFS' A
#
# COMPACT_ATOMS: atom_id res chain seq x y z
N MET A 1 -14.36 -10.84 -2.30
CA MET A 1 -13.44 -10.65 -1.15
C MET A 1 -12.53 -9.48 -1.47
N PRO A 2 -12.58 -8.38 -0.71
CA PRO A 2 -11.70 -7.25 -0.97
C PRO A 2 -10.28 -7.59 -0.50
N ILE A 3 -9.38 -7.81 -1.45
CA ILE A 3 -7.94 -7.86 -1.19
C ILE A 3 -7.44 -6.43 -1.07
N TYR A 4 -6.64 -6.14 -0.05
CA TYR A 4 -6.02 -4.84 0.14
C TYR A 4 -4.51 -4.98 0.16
N GLU A 5 -3.85 -4.07 -0.54
CA GLU A 5 -2.40 -3.99 -0.53
C GLU A 5 -1.96 -3.07 0.62
N TYR A 6 -0.88 -3.42 1.28
CA TYR A 6 -0.29 -2.67 2.38
C TYR A 6 1.20 -2.48 2.13
N LYS A 7 1.72 -1.33 2.56
CA LYS A 7 3.15 -1.00 2.53
C LYS A 7 3.64 -0.66 3.92
N CYS A 8 4.74 -1.28 4.34
CA CYS A 8 5.44 -0.90 5.54
C CYS A 8 6.21 0.41 5.32
N ASP A 9 6.05 1.36 6.23
CA ASP A 9 6.75 2.64 6.18
C ASP A 9 8.19 2.54 6.73
N ILE A 10 8.48 1.48 7.51
CA ILE A 10 9.81 1.23 8.07
C ILE A 10 10.74 0.53 7.08
N CYS A 11 10.35 -0.66 6.62
CA CYS A 11 11.20 -1.47 5.74
C CYS A 11 10.85 -1.35 4.25
N GLY A 12 9.79 -0.60 3.91
CA GLY A 12 9.32 -0.42 2.54
C GLY A 12 8.64 -1.64 1.92
N GLN A 13 8.46 -2.73 2.67
CA GLN A 13 7.91 -3.97 2.16
C GLN A 13 6.42 -3.81 1.81
N VAL A 14 6.06 -4.21 0.59
CA VAL A 14 4.68 -4.29 0.12
C VAL A 14 4.18 -5.72 0.29
N PHE A 15 2.94 -5.86 0.76
CA PHE A 15 2.25 -7.14 0.91
C PHE A 15 0.75 -6.97 0.76
N GLU A 16 0.11 -8.01 0.27
CA GLU A 16 -1.34 -8.12 0.14
C GLU A 16 -1.94 -8.82 1.36
N LYS A 17 -3.07 -8.34 1.84
CA LYS A 17 -3.78 -8.94 2.97
C LYS A 17 -5.28 -8.96 2.73
N LEU A 18 -5.88 -10.10 3.02
CA LEU A 18 -7.33 -10.28 3.07
C LEU A 18 -7.84 -9.73 4.40
N ILE A 19 -8.66 -8.69 4.32
CA ILE A 19 -9.32 -8.11 5.50
C ILE A 19 -10.78 -8.56 5.47
N PHE A 20 -11.14 -9.41 6.44
CA PHE A 20 -12.51 -9.89 6.63
C PHE A 20 -13.36 -8.94 7.48
N SER A 21 -12.71 -8.11 8.29
CA SER A 21 -13.38 -7.18 9.21
C SER A 21 -12.50 -5.95 9.46
N SER A 22 -13.09 -4.77 9.64
CA SER A 22 -12.33 -3.51 9.84
C SER A 22 -11.43 -3.51 11.08
N GLY A 23 -11.65 -4.42 12.03
CA GLY A 23 -10.79 -4.61 13.20
C GLY A 23 -9.41 -5.22 12.89
N ASP A 24 -9.29 -5.99 11.80
CA ASP A 24 -8.04 -6.62 11.38
C ASP A 24 -7.04 -5.63 10.78
N GLU A 25 -7.53 -4.52 10.21
CA GLU A 25 -6.66 -3.46 9.68
C GLU A 25 -5.75 -2.90 10.78
N LYS A 26 -6.29 -2.68 12.00
CA LYS A 26 -5.54 -2.16 13.14
C LYS A 26 -4.50 -3.14 13.72
N LYS A 27 -4.66 -4.44 13.45
CA LYS A 27 -3.73 -5.49 13.90
C LYS A 27 -2.73 -5.89 12.83
N THR A 28 -2.72 -5.22 11.68
CA THR A 28 -1.84 -5.60 10.59
C THR A 28 -0.41 -5.15 10.89
N LEU A 29 0.48 -6.14 10.97
CA LEU A 29 1.92 -5.97 11.16
C LEU A 29 2.63 -6.26 9.84
N CYS A 30 3.80 -5.64 9.65
CA CYS A 30 4.66 -5.99 8.54
C CYS A 30 5.24 -7.41 8.74
N PRO A 31 5.07 -8.34 7.78
CA PRO A 31 5.61 -9.69 7.91
C PRO A 31 7.15 -9.75 7.79
N LYS A 32 7.81 -8.71 7.26
CA LYS A 32 9.26 -8.65 7.13
C LYS A 32 9.96 -8.12 8.39
N CYS A 33 9.45 -7.05 9.02
CA CYS A 33 10.10 -6.42 10.17
C CYS A 33 9.30 -6.48 11.47
N GLY A 34 8.02 -6.87 11.43
CA GLY A 34 7.15 -6.94 12.61
C GLY A 34 6.55 -5.60 13.06
N ASP A 35 6.83 -4.50 12.36
CA ASP A 35 6.31 -3.18 12.72
C ASP A 35 4.80 -3.02 12.50
N LYS A 36 4.18 -2.21 13.36
CA LYS A 36 2.77 -1.76 13.26
C LYS A 36 2.58 -0.63 12.26
N LYS A 37 3.67 -0.01 11.79
CA LYS A 37 3.65 1.10 10.83
C LYS A 37 3.50 0.58 9.41
N VAL A 38 2.28 0.18 9.07
CA VAL A 38 1.88 -0.21 7.72
C VAL A 38 0.73 0.68 7.26
N ARG A 39 0.73 1.05 5.99
CA ARG A 39 -0.31 1.86 5.36
C ARG A 39 -0.96 1.09 4.23
N ARG A 40 -2.27 1.21 4.07
CA ARG A 40 -3.00 0.59 2.97
C ARG A 40 -2.68 1.32 1.66
N LEU A 41 -2.13 0.61 0.69
CA LEU A 41 -2.01 1.07 -0.68
C LEU A 41 -3.39 0.90 -1.32
N MET A 42 -4.20 1.96 -1.29
CA MET A 42 -5.32 2.06 -2.22
C MET A 42 -4.72 2.30 -3.60
N SER A 43 -5.06 1.44 -4.57
CA SER A 43 -4.72 1.65 -5.98
C SER A 43 -5.36 2.95 -6.46
N ALA A 44 -4.61 4.04 -6.41
CA ALA A 44 -5.00 5.32 -6.98
C ALA A 44 -4.72 5.29 -8.48
N THR A 45 -5.61 4.65 -9.25
CA THR A 45 -5.78 5.03 -10.66
C THR A 45 -6.94 5.99 -10.72
N GLY A 46 -6.62 7.29 -10.61
CA GLY A 46 -7.59 8.39 -10.60
C GLY A 46 -6.91 9.75 -10.47
N ILE A 47 -6.21 10.16 -11.53
CA ILE A 47 -6.13 11.52 -12.10
C ILE A 47 -6.04 12.73 -11.11
N LEU A 48 -4.96 13.52 -11.27
CA LEU A 48 -4.72 14.94 -10.86
C LEU A 48 -4.48 15.24 -9.36
N GLY A 49 -3.22 15.50 -8.99
CA GLY A 49 -2.86 16.12 -7.70
C GLY A 49 -1.37 16.05 -7.33
N THR A 50 -0.56 16.95 -7.89
CA THR A 50 0.73 17.46 -7.38
C THR A 50 1.54 16.60 -6.38
N SER A 51 2.57 15.90 -6.85
CA SER A 51 4.00 16.12 -6.49
C SER A 51 4.91 14.93 -6.81
N CYS A 52 6.11 15.26 -7.29
CA CYS A 52 7.27 14.42 -7.63
C CYS A 52 7.12 13.43 -8.79
N ALA A 53 7.45 13.97 -9.97
CA ALA A 53 7.70 13.28 -11.22
C ALA A 53 8.75 12.16 -11.12
N LYS A 54 8.38 10.97 -11.58
CA LYS A 54 9.29 10.03 -12.28
C LYS A 54 8.45 9.01 -13.07
N ALA A 55 8.19 9.32 -14.34
CA ALA A 55 7.83 8.33 -15.34
C ALA A 55 8.44 8.77 -16.68
N PRO A 56 9.28 7.95 -17.33
CA PRO A 56 9.86 8.30 -18.62
C PRO A 56 8.86 8.10 -19.76
N ARG A 57 9.16 8.86 -20.81
CA ARG A 57 8.47 9.03 -22.10
C ARG A 57 8.26 7.73 -22.88
N GLY A 58 7.17 7.70 -23.67
CA GLY A 58 7.21 7.21 -25.05
C GLY A 58 6.30 6.02 -25.37
N PHE A 59 5.31 6.27 -26.24
CA PHE A 59 4.91 5.28 -27.23
C PHE A 59 4.38 6.01 -28.47
N SER A 60 4.93 5.64 -29.63
CA SER A 60 4.75 6.22 -30.96
C SER A 60 3.34 6.05 -31.52
#